data_AF-A0A009ZAG5-F1
#
_entry.id   AF-A0A009ZAG5-F1
#
_cell.length_a   1.000
_cell.length_b   1.000
_cell.length_c   1.000
_cell.angle_alpha   90.00
_cell.angle_beta   90.00
_cell.angle_gamma   90.00
#
_symmetry.space_group_name_H-M   'P 1'
#
loop_
_entity.id
_entity.type
_entity.pdbx_description
1 polymer ?
#
loop_
_entity_poly.entity_id
_entity_poly.type
_entity_poly.pdbx_seq_one_letter_code
_entity_poly.pdbx_strand_id
1 'polypeptide(L)' 'MKTSKFTDSQIMFILKQAESGTPVTTLCREHGMSNTTFYKWRAKYGGSAGITSGFTAFTVSWH' A
#
# COMPACT_ATOMS: atom_id res chain seq x y z
N MET A 1 16.45 -6.90 -10.32
CA MET A 1 15.00 -6.58 -10.39
C MET A 1 14.49 -6.50 -8.95
N LYS A 2 14.15 -5.30 -8.46
CA LYS A 2 13.71 -5.13 -7.06
C LYS A 2 12.34 -5.80 -6.93
N THR A 3 12.29 -6.96 -6.27
CA THR A 3 11.06 -7.71 -6.01
C THR A 3 10.09 -6.83 -5.22
N SER A 4 9.16 -6.18 -5.92
CA SER A 4 8.02 -5.51 -5.30
C SER A 4 7.31 -6.54 -4.44
N LYS A 5 7.24 -6.30 -3.12
CA LYS A 5 6.71 -7.25 -2.14
C LYS A 5 5.24 -7.61 -2.35
N PHE A 6 4.54 -6.84 -3.19
CA PHE A 6 3.14 -7.06 -3.56
C PHE A 6 2.97 -6.90 -5.07
N THR A 7 2.19 -7.80 -5.67
CA THR A 7 1.81 -7.75 -7.09
C THR A 7 0.67 -6.75 -7.31
N ASP A 8 0.54 -6.22 -8.53
CA ASP A 8 -0.53 -5.28 -8.88
C ASP A 8 -1.92 -5.85 -8.57
N SER A 9 -2.13 -7.14 -8.88
CA SER A 9 -3.36 -7.86 -8.56
C SER A 9 -3.62 -7.96 -7.05
N GLN A 10 -2.60 -8.20 -6.23
CA GLN A 10 -2.75 -8.18 -4.76
C GLN A 10 -3.16 -6.81 -4.26
N ILE A 11 -2.57 -5.74 -4.80
CA ILE A 11 -2.90 -4.36 -4.42
C ILE A 11 -4.38 -4.08 -4.73
N MET A 12 -4.82 -4.40 -5.95
CA MET A 12 -6.21 -4.17 -6.37
C MET A 12 -7.22 -4.98 -5.54
N PHE A 13 -6.86 -6.22 -5.20
CA PHE A 13 -7.69 -7.07 -4.33
C PHE A 13 -7.87 -6.45 -2.94
N ILE A 14 -6.78 -5.97 -2.35
CA ILE A 14 -6.78 -5.36 -1.02
C ILE A 14 -7.54 -4.03 -1.00
N LEU A 15 -7.37 -3.19 -2.03
CA LEU A 15 -8.14 -1.96 -2.18
C LEU A 15 -9.64 -2.26 -2.27
N LYS A 16 -10.05 -3.25 -3.07
CA LYS A 16 -11.46 -3.67 -3.17
C LYS A 16 -12.02 -4.19 -1.85
N GLN A 17 -11.25 -4.96 -1.08
CA GLN A 17 -11.69 -5.42 0.25
C GLN A 17 -11.91 -4.25 1.22
N ALA A 18 -11.07 -3.22 1.14
CA ALA A 18 -11.27 -2.01 1.94
C ALA A 18 -12.53 -1.24 1.51
N GLU A 19 -12.82 -1.16 0.21
CA GLU A 19 -14.04 -0.56 -0.33
C GLU A 19 -15.30 -1.37 0.02
N SER A 20 -15.19 -2.70 0.17
CA SER A 20 -16.29 -3.55 0.63
C SER A 20 -16.59 -3.41 2.13
N GLY A 21 -15.90 -2.51 2.84
CA GLY A 21 -16.10 -2.22 4.26
C GLY A 21 -15.11 -2.91 5.20
N THR A 22 -14.09 -3.60 4.68
CA THR A 22 -13.07 -4.21 5.53
C THR A 22 -12.14 -3.13 6.10
N PRO A 23 -11.94 -3.08 7.43
CA PRO A 23 -11.06 -2.08 8.01
C PRO A 23 -9.60 -2.32 7.61
N VAL A 24 -8.89 -1.23 7.27
CA VAL A 24 -7.49 -1.25 6.84
C VAL A 24 -6.57 -1.89 7.89
N THR A 25 -6.91 -1.79 9.18
CA THR A 25 -6.18 -2.42 10.28
C THR A 25 -6.16 -3.95 10.18
N THR A 26 -7.29 -4.56 9.79
CA THR A 26 -7.39 -6.01 9.55
C THR A 26 -6.57 -6.40 8.33
N LEU A 27 -6.72 -5.67 7.22
CA LEU A 27 -5.97 -5.92 5.98
C LEU A 27 -4.45 -5.82 6.23
N CYS A 28 -4.01 -4.85 7.03
CA CYS A 28 -2.61 -4.70 7.41
C CYS A 28 -2.08 -5.90 8.21
N ARG A 29 -2.89 -6.44 9.13
CA ARG A 29 -2.54 -7.65 9.89
C ARG A 29 -2.52 -8.92 9.02
N GLU A 30 -3.52 -9.12 8.19
CA GLU A 30 -3.67 -10.34 7.38
C GLU A 30 -2.62 -10.42 6.26
N HIS A 31 -2.37 -9.31 5.58
CA HIS A 31 -1.44 -9.27 4.45
C HIS A 31 -0.02 -8.82 4.83
N GLY A 32 0.25 -8.59 6.13
CA GLY A 32 1.56 -8.13 6.61
C GLY A 32 1.96 -6.77 6.02
N MET A 33 0.98 -5.87 5.87
CA MET A 33 1.18 -4.55 5.28
C MET A 33 1.16 -3.46 6.35
N SER A 34 1.70 -2.29 6.02
CA SER A 34 1.50 -1.09 6.83
C SER A 34 0.38 -0.23 6.26
N ASN A 35 -0.33 0.49 7.13
CA ASN A 35 -1.33 1.49 6.72
C ASN A 35 -0.73 2.51 5.74
N THR A 36 0.53 2.89 5.93
CA THR A 36 1.29 3.78 5.02
C THR A 36 1.32 3.24 3.59
N THR A 37 1.51 1.93 3.43
CA THR A 37 1.54 1.28 2.11
C THR A 37 0.16 1.30 1.46
N PHE A 38 -0.89 1.04 2.23
CA PHE A 38 -2.28 1.08 1.75
C PHE A 38 -2.67 2.46 1.21
N TYR A 39 -2.35 3.54 1.93
CA TYR A 39 -2.64 4.90 1.45
C TYR A 39 -1.82 5.27 0.21
N LYS A 40 -0.57 4.81 0.10
CA LYS A 40 0.25 4.99 -1.11
C LYS A 40 -0.37 4.30 -2.32
N TRP A 41 -0.96 3.11 -2.14
CA TRP A 41 -1.71 2.45 -3.21
C TRP A 41 -2.98 3.20 -3.56
N ARG A 42 -3.74 3.69 -2.58
CA ARG A 42 -4.93 4.47 -2.88
C ARG A 42 -4.62 5.74 -3.68
N ALA A 43 -3.47 6.37 -3.44
CA ALA A 43 -2.99 7.50 -4.25
C ALA A 43 -2.52 7.06 -5.65
N LYS A 44 -1.82 5.91 -5.76
CA LYS A 44 -1.29 5.41 -7.04
C LYS A 44 -2.39 4.87 -7.98
N TYR A 45 -3.40 4.20 -7.44
CA TYR A 45 -4.46 3.52 -8.19
C TYR A 45 -5.80 4.27 -8.18
N GLY A 46 -6.00 5.22 -7.26
CA GLY A 46 -7.27 5.93 -7.07
C GLY A 46 -7.41 7.28 -7.79
N GLY A 47 -6.37 7.79 -8.45
CA GLY A 47 -6.50 9.02 -9.23
C GLY A 47 -5.17 9.57 -9.72
N SER A 48 -4.97 9.53 -11.04
CA SER A 48 -3.88 10.14 -11.82
C SER A 48 -2.46 9.60 -11.53
N ALA A 49 -1.98 8.83 -12.50
CA ALA A 49 -0.59 8.46 -12.67
C ALA A 49 0.35 9.69 -12.72
N GLY A 50 1.52 9.56 -12.08
CA GLY A 50 2.55 10.59 -11.98
C GLY A 50 2.31 11.40 -10.71
N ILE A 51 3.08 11.28 -9.63
CA ILE A 51 4.52 11.44 -9.53
C ILE A 51 4.91 11.02 -8.10
N THR A 52 5.28 9.76 -7.86
CA THR A 52 6.11 9.41 -6.68
C THR A 52 6.83 8.08 -6.89
N SER A 53 7.56 7.99 -8.00
CA SER A 53 8.69 7.06 -8.10
C SER A 53 9.84 7.62 -7.28
N GLY A 54 9.89 7.30 -5.98
CA GLY A 54 11.04 7.59 -5.12
C GLY A 54 10.64 8.10 -3.75
N PHE A 55 11.25 7.52 -2.71
CA PHE A 55 11.26 8.04 -1.34
C PHE A 55 9.93 8.08 -0.59
N THR A 56 9.66 7.03 0.16
CA THR A 56 9.24 7.22 1.56
C THR A 56 9.74 6.04 2.36
N ALA A 57 10.80 6.35 3.10
CA ALA A 57 11.09 5.83 4.43
C ALA A 57 11.43 4.34 4.56
N PHE A 58 12.59 3.95 4.02
CA PHE A 58 13.57 3.33 4.92
C PHE A 58 14.06 4.44 5.87
N THR A 59 14.23 4.13 7.16
CA THR A 59 14.72 4.99 8.25
C THR A 59 13.70 5.93 8.92
N VAL A 60 12.76 5.36 9.68
CA VAL A 60 12.61 5.83 11.07
C VAL A 60 13.85 5.33 11.79
N SER A 61 14.93 6.12 11.70
CA SER A 61 16.13 5.94 12.50
C SER A 61 15.85 6.57 13.86
N TRP A 62 15.65 5.69 14.84
CA TRP A 62 15.91 5.85 16.27
C TRP A 62 16.56 7.19 16.69
N HIS A 63 15.82 8.03 17.41
CA HIS A 63 16.28 8.72 18.61
C HIS A 63 15.14 8.65 19.64
#